data_AF-A0A2D3VZQ1-F1
#
_entry.id   AF-A0A2D3VZQ1-F1
#
_cell.length_a   1.000
_cell.length_b   1.000
_cell.length_c   1.000
_cell.angle_alpha   90.00
_cell.angle_beta   90.00
_cell.angle_gamma   90.00
#
_symmetry.space_group_name_H-M   'P 1'
#
loop_
_entity.id
_entity.type
_entity.pdbx_description
1 polymer ?
#
loop_
_entity_poly.entity_id
_entity_poly.type
_entity_poly.pdbx_seq_one_letter_code
_entity_poly.pdbx_strand_id
1 'polypeptide(L)'
;GASSTLAGAIISTAFVANAFGALAFARLKRNFSHSSIFLLSMGIIACGFILIGFVNDVRFFFLTSPIMGFGGGLAMTNVVAWMLSKAHHTKRVKSSGYLTSAIFLGQFSSPIFFHPFVSYFGVRDFFIFVGMMLALSILIFLVYKKAKYLFLVK
;
A
#
# COMPACT_ATOMS: atom_id res chain seq x y z
N GLY A 1 -14.59 23.83 1.23
CA GLY A 1 -13.40 23.10 1.73
C GLY A 1 -13.68 22.60 3.14
N ALA A 2 -13.18 21.43 3.50
CA ALA A 2 -13.34 20.88 4.85
C ALA A 2 -12.53 21.69 5.89
N SER A 3 -13.02 21.75 7.12
CA SER A 3 -12.24 22.30 8.24
C SER A 3 -10.95 21.47 8.44
N SER A 4 -9.86 22.12 8.85
CA SER A 4 -8.60 21.44 9.19
C SER A 4 -8.80 20.37 10.27
N THR A 5 -9.71 20.60 11.22
CA THR A 5 -10.11 19.61 12.24
C THR A 5 -10.73 18.36 11.61
N LEU A 6 -11.58 18.52 10.60
CA LEU A 6 -12.24 17.40 9.92
C LEU A 6 -11.21 16.58 9.12
N ALA A 7 -10.31 17.25 8.40
CA ALA A 7 -9.22 16.59 7.69
C ALA A 7 -8.30 15.82 8.67
N GLY A 8 -7.94 16.45 9.80
CA GLY A 8 -7.15 15.79 10.86
C GLY A 8 -7.84 14.57 11.45
N ALA A 9 -9.15 14.65 11.69
CA ALA A 9 -9.95 13.52 12.19
C ALA A 9 -10.01 12.36 11.17
N ILE A 10 -10.14 12.66 9.87
CA ILE A 10 -10.09 11.64 8.83
C ILE A 10 -8.72 10.95 8.80
N ILE A 11 -7.64 11.74 8.82
CA ILE A 11 -6.26 11.21 8.79
C ILE A 11 -5.99 10.33 10.02
N SER A 12 -6.45 10.73 11.20
CA SER A 12 -6.24 9.92 12.41
C SER A 12 -6.89 8.53 12.31
N THR A 13 -8.06 8.41 11.65
CA THR A 13 -8.67 7.09 11.41
C THR A 13 -7.81 6.18 10.54
N ALA A 14 -7.10 6.75 9.55
CA ALA A 14 -6.15 5.99 8.73
C ALA A 14 -4.96 5.50 9.56
N PHE A 15 -4.40 6.33 10.45
CA PHE A 15 -3.28 5.92 11.31
C PHE A 15 -3.69 4.88 12.36
N VAL A 16 -4.88 5.00 12.94
CA VAL A 16 -5.44 3.98 13.83
C VAL A 16 -5.60 2.65 13.08
N ALA A 17 -6.18 2.68 11.87
CA ALA A 17 -6.31 1.50 11.04
C ALA A 17 -4.94 0.93 10.61
N ASN A 18 -3.94 1.77 10.39
CA ASN A 18 -2.56 1.36 10.10
C ASN A 18 -1.97 0.54 11.25
N ALA A 19 -2.14 0.99 12.50
CA ALA A 19 -1.74 0.21 13.67
C ALA A 19 -2.42 -1.18 13.69
N PHE A 20 -3.73 -1.24 13.39
CA PHE A 20 -4.44 -2.52 13.28
C PHE A 20 -3.92 -3.40 12.14
N GLY A 21 -3.56 -2.82 10.99
CA GLY A 21 -2.92 -3.53 9.88
C GLY A 21 -1.58 -4.14 10.27
N ALA A 22 -0.76 -3.38 10.99
CA ALA A 22 0.51 -3.85 11.53
C ALA A 22 0.34 -4.98 12.56
N LEU A 23 -0.69 -4.90 13.42
CA LEU A 23 -1.01 -6.01 14.35
C LEU A 23 -1.54 -7.24 13.62
N ALA A 24 -2.33 -7.06 12.57
CA ALA A 24 -2.85 -8.15 11.74
C ALA A 24 -1.73 -8.93 11.05
N PHE A 25 -0.61 -8.28 10.72
CA PHE A 25 0.58 -8.95 10.16
C PHE A 25 1.03 -10.14 11.00
N ALA A 26 1.12 -9.99 12.33
CA ALA A 26 1.60 -11.06 13.22
C ALA A 26 0.74 -12.32 13.12
N ARG A 27 -0.58 -12.16 13.00
CA ARG A 27 -1.52 -13.29 12.82
C ARG A 27 -1.42 -13.88 11.42
N LEU A 28 -1.42 -13.04 10.38
CA LEU A 28 -1.35 -13.48 8.98
C LEU A 28 -0.04 -14.23 8.70
N LYS A 29 1.09 -13.78 9.26
CA LYS A 29 2.40 -14.38 9.02
C LYS A 29 2.52 -15.82 9.52
N ARG A 30 1.65 -16.27 10.44
CA ARG A 30 1.60 -17.68 10.90
C ARG A 30 1.25 -18.64 9.76
N ASN A 31 0.37 -18.22 8.86
CA ASN A 31 -0.19 -19.09 7.82
C ASN A 31 0.19 -18.66 6.39
N PHE A 32 0.60 -17.40 6.19
CA PHE A 32 0.88 -16.83 4.88
C PHE A 32 2.35 -16.49 4.67
N SER A 33 2.80 -16.60 3.42
CA SER A 33 4.13 -16.15 2.98
C SER A 33 4.22 -14.62 2.93
N HIS A 34 5.43 -14.06 3.00
CA HIS A 34 5.63 -12.61 2.83
C HIS A 34 5.09 -12.09 1.51
N SER A 35 5.25 -12.85 0.41
CA SER A 35 4.74 -12.47 -0.91
C SER A 35 3.21 -12.44 -0.93
N SER A 36 2.54 -13.44 -0.32
CA SER A 36 1.08 -13.46 -0.22
C SER A 36 0.52 -12.29 0.58
N ILE A 37 1.16 -11.96 1.71
CA ILE A 37 0.76 -10.81 2.55
C ILE A 37 0.99 -9.49 1.80
N PHE A 38 2.10 -9.38 1.06
CA PHE A 38 2.38 -8.21 0.24
C PHE A 38 1.27 -8.00 -0.80
N LEU A 39 0.90 -9.03 -1.56
CA LEU A 39 -0.19 -8.95 -2.54
C LEU A 39 -1.54 -8.59 -1.89
N LEU A 40 -1.85 -9.18 -0.73
CA LEU A 40 -3.05 -8.84 0.02
C LEU A 40 -3.06 -7.35 0.40
N SER A 41 -1.97 -6.86 0.99
CA SER A 41 -1.86 -5.45 1.38
C SER A 41 -1.95 -4.50 0.19
N MET A 42 -1.32 -4.84 -0.95
CA MET A 42 -1.40 -4.05 -2.18
C MET A 42 -2.82 -4.05 -2.75
N GLY A 43 -3.55 -5.17 -2.65
CA GLY A 43 -4.96 -5.24 -3.06
C GLY A 43 -5.87 -4.38 -2.20
N ILE A 44 -5.64 -4.35 -0.88
CA ILE A 44 -6.37 -3.46 0.04
C ILE A 44 -6.08 -1.99 -0.28
N ILE A 45 -4.81 -1.64 -0.53
CA ILE A 45 -4.39 -0.28 -0.92
C ILE A 45 -5.02 0.12 -2.27
N ALA A 46 -4.99 -0.76 -3.26
CA ALA A 46 -5.61 -0.54 -4.58
C ALA A 46 -7.11 -0.25 -4.44
N CYS A 47 -7.81 -1.07 -3.65
CA CYS A 47 -9.23 -0.86 -3.33
C CYS A 47 -9.45 0.50 -2.64
N GLY A 48 -8.63 0.83 -1.63
CA GLY A 48 -8.69 2.12 -0.94
C GLY A 48 -8.54 3.31 -1.88
N PHE A 49 -7.60 3.25 -2.84
CA PHE A 49 -7.38 4.31 -3.81
C PHE A 49 -8.56 4.48 -4.75
N ILE A 50 -9.09 3.39 -5.29
CA ILE A 50 -10.28 3.42 -6.17
C ILE A 50 -11.47 4.03 -5.41
N LEU A 51 -11.74 3.56 -4.18
CA LEU A 51 -12.84 4.05 -3.36
C LEU A 51 -12.71 5.54 -3.03
N ILE A 52 -11.50 6.00 -2.69
CA ILE A 52 -11.20 7.44 -2.50
C ILE A 52 -11.58 8.24 -3.76
N GLY A 53 -11.27 7.73 -4.95
CA GLY A 53 -11.62 8.35 -6.22
C GLY A 53 -13.12 8.41 -6.52
N PHE A 54 -13.98 7.75 -5.75
CA PHE A 54 -15.44 7.85 -5.87
C PHE A 54 -16.09 8.65 -4.74
N VAL A 55 -15.30 9.23 -3.83
CA VAL A 55 -15.81 10.04 -2.72
C VAL A 55 -16.34 11.38 -3.25
N ASN A 56 -17.65 11.57 -3.14
CA ASN A 56 -18.32 12.85 -3.48
C ASN A 56 -18.66 13.69 -2.23
N ASP A 57 -18.67 13.08 -1.04
CA ASP A 57 -18.88 13.76 0.25
C ASP A 57 -17.70 13.46 1.17
N VAL A 58 -17.12 14.51 1.75
CA VAL A 58 -15.94 14.42 2.63
C VAL A 58 -16.11 13.42 3.79
N ARG A 59 -17.34 13.19 4.26
CA ARG A 59 -17.63 12.25 5.35
C ARG A 59 -17.32 10.81 4.95
N PHE A 60 -17.43 10.46 3.67
CA PHE A 60 -17.09 9.10 3.21
C PHE A 60 -15.60 8.78 3.32
N PHE A 61 -14.73 9.78 3.49
CA PHE A 61 -13.32 9.51 3.80
C PHE A 61 -13.12 8.81 5.15
N PHE A 62 -14.06 8.91 6.09
CA PHE A 62 -14.03 8.10 7.32
C PHE A 62 -14.18 6.60 7.07
N LEU A 63 -14.67 6.19 5.89
CA LEU A 63 -14.74 4.79 5.48
C LEU A 63 -13.54 4.39 4.62
N THR A 64 -13.15 5.22 3.66
CA THR A 64 -12.10 4.87 2.70
C THR A 64 -10.69 5.03 3.26
N SER A 65 -10.45 6.01 4.13
CA SER A 65 -9.12 6.28 4.71
C SER A 65 -8.64 5.17 5.65
N PRO A 66 -9.49 4.57 6.50
CA PRO A 66 -9.12 3.37 7.27
C PRO A 66 -8.70 2.18 6.41
N ILE A 67 -9.36 1.95 5.27
CA ILE A 67 -9.00 0.85 4.34
C ILE A 67 -7.56 1.05 3.85
N MET A 68 -7.24 2.27 3.41
CA MET A 68 -5.90 2.66 2.99
C MET A 68 -4.89 2.49 4.13
N GLY A 69 -5.24 2.98 5.32
CA GLY A 69 -4.43 2.89 6.53
C GLY A 69 -4.07 1.45 6.88
N PHE A 70 -5.08 0.57 6.96
CA PHE A 70 -4.90 -0.85 7.26
C PHE A 70 -3.99 -1.55 6.26
N GLY A 71 -4.23 -1.33 4.96
CA GLY A 71 -3.37 -1.87 3.90
C GLY A 71 -1.93 -1.37 4.01
N GLY A 72 -1.75 -0.08 4.29
CA GLY A 72 -0.44 0.55 4.49
C GLY A 72 0.33 -0.03 5.68
N GLY A 73 -0.33 -0.21 6.83
CA GLY A 73 0.28 -0.80 8.01
C GLY A 73 0.70 -2.25 7.77
N LEU A 74 -0.19 -3.05 7.18
CA LEU A 74 0.10 -4.44 6.83
C LEU A 74 1.27 -4.54 5.82
N ALA A 75 1.29 -3.69 4.79
CA ALA A 75 2.36 -3.64 3.80
C ALA A 75 3.70 -3.29 4.44
N MET A 76 3.74 -2.20 5.24
CA MET A 76 4.96 -1.68 5.83
C MET A 76 5.60 -2.70 6.79
N THR A 77 4.82 -3.28 7.69
CA THR A 77 5.32 -4.31 8.61
C THR A 77 5.83 -5.54 7.84
N ASN A 78 5.10 -5.97 6.80
CA ASN A 78 5.51 -7.12 6.00
C ASN A 78 6.80 -6.87 5.21
N VAL A 79 6.98 -5.69 4.60
CA VAL A 79 8.19 -5.35 3.83
C VAL A 79 9.43 -5.33 4.72
N VAL A 80 9.34 -4.71 5.90
CA VAL A 80 10.44 -4.69 6.88
C VAL A 80 10.78 -6.10 7.34
N ALA A 81 9.78 -6.90 7.72
CA ALA A 81 9.99 -8.28 8.15
C ALA A 81 10.57 -9.15 7.01
N TRP A 82 10.10 -8.96 5.78
CA TRP A 82 10.58 -9.70 4.62
C TRP A 82 12.04 -9.36 4.32
N MET A 83 12.41 -8.08 4.36
CA MET A 83 13.81 -7.65 4.22
C MET A 83 14.70 -8.30 5.29
N LEU A 84 14.30 -8.26 6.56
CA LEU A 84 15.07 -8.85 7.65
C LEU A 84 15.23 -10.37 7.54
N SER A 85 14.25 -11.06 6.96
CA SER A 85 14.32 -12.50 6.68
C SER A 85 15.33 -12.86 5.59
N LYS A 86 15.67 -11.92 4.70
CA LYS A 86 16.60 -12.09 3.58
C LYS A 86 17.98 -11.49 3.87
N ALA A 87 18.06 -10.52 4.77
CA ALA A 87 19.31 -9.85 5.12
C ALA A 87 20.20 -10.76 5.98
N HIS A 88 21.48 -10.86 5.60
CA HIS A 88 22.50 -11.47 6.44
C HIS A 88 22.59 -10.72 7.78
N HIS A 89 22.77 -11.44 8.89
CA HIS A 89 22.70 -10.88 10.24
C HIS A 89 23.63 -9.67 10.45
N THR A 90 24.85 -9.70 9.92
CA THR A 90 25.81 -8.56 9.99
C THR A 90 25.44 -7.36 9.11
N LYS A 91 24.55 -7.52 8.13
CA LYS A 91 24.19 -6.47 7.16
C LYS A 91 22.81 -5.87 7.42
N ARG A 92 22.09 -6.31 8.46
CA ARG A 92 20.72 -5.87 8.76
C ARG A 92 20.60 -4.34 8.92
N VAL A 93 21.55 -3.69 9.60
CA VAL A 93 21.56 -2.23 9.74
C VAL A 93 21.64 -1.54 8.37
N LYS A 94 22.58 -1.99 7.52
CA LYS A 94 22.75 -1.45 6.16
C LYS A 94 21.52 -1.69 5.29
N SER A 95 20.94 -2.89 5.33
CA SER A 95 19.72 -3.22 4.58
C SER A 95 18.51 -2.41 5.03
N SER A 96 18.34 -2.19 6.33
CA SER A 96 17.32 -1.28 6.86
C SER A 96 17.53 0.16 6.38
N GLY A 97 18.78 0.63 6.38
CA GLY A 97 19.14 1.94 5.84
C GLY A 97 18.69 2.11 4.39
N TYR A 98 19.03 1.15 3.51
CA TYR A 98 18.60 1.18 2.11
C TYR A 98 17.09 1.13 1.94
N LEU A 99 16.38 0.30 2.72
CA LEU A 99 14.93 0.23 2.67
C LEU A 99 14.30 1.57 3.04
N THR A 100 14.74 2.17 4.15
CA THR A 100 14.26 3.48 4.60
C THR A 100 14.57 4.57 3.58
N SER A 101 15.78 4.60 3.01
CA SER A 101 16.14 5.54 1.93
C SER A 101 15.24 5.38 0.71
N ALA A 102 14.94 4.15 0.29
CA ALA A 102 14.04 3.90 -0.84
C ALA A 102 12.60 4.37 -0.57
N ILE A 103 12.11 4.19 0.66
CA ILE A 103 10.78 4.69 1.08
C ILE A 103 10.73 6.21 1.02
N PHE A 104 11.71 6.91 1.61
CA PHE A 104 11.74 8.37 1.57
C PHE A 104 11.94 8.92 0.16
N LEU A 105 12.79 8.27 -0.65
CA LEU A 105 12.93 8.62 -2.06
C LEU A 105 11.57 8.57 -2.77
N GLY A 106 10.81 7.48 -2.59
CA GLY A 106 9.45 7.37 -3.14
C GLY A 106 8.52 8.48 -2.64
N GLN A 107 8.53 8.77 -1.33
CA GLN A 107 7.69 9.82 -0.75
C GLN A 107 8.00 11.20 -1.33
N PHE A 108 9.27 11.59 -1.44
CA PHE A 108 9.68 12.90 -1.95
C PHE A 108 9.62 13.00 -3.47
N SER A 109 9.84 11.91 -4.20
CA SER A 109 9.70 11.90 -5.66
C SER A 109 8.25 11.88 -6.10
N SER A 110 7.32 11.33 -5.30
CA SER A 110 5.92 11.18 -5.71
C SER A 110 5.23 12.48 -6.19
N PRO A 111 5.37 13.64 -5.52
CA PRO A 111 4.75 14.87 -6.01
C PRO A 111 5.39 15.33 -7.31
N ILE A 112 6.70 15.15 -7.51
CA ILE A 112 7.39 15.56 -8.74
C ILE A 112 6.83 14.81 -9.95
N PHE A 113 6.63 13.49 -9.82
CA PHE A 113 6.10 12.67 -10.90
C PHE A 113 4.59 12.83 -11.12
N PHE A 114 3.83 12.98 -10.04
CA PHE A 114 2.37 12.93 -10.11
C PHE A 114 1.68 14.30 -10.07
N HIS A 115 2.36 15.38 -9.66
CA HIS A 115 1.78 16.72 -9.69
C HIS A 115 1.31 17.14 -11.10
N PRO A 116 2.08 16.93 -12.19
CA PRO A 116 1.58 17.22 -13.53
C PRO A 116 0.27 16.48 -13.82
N PHE A 117 0.22 15.18 -13.55
CA PHE A 117 -0.99 14.38 -13.75
C PHE A 117 -2.18 14.94 -12.97
N VAL A 118 -1.99 15.21 -11.67
CA VAL A 118 -3.05 15.76 -10.81
C VAL A 118 -3.49 17.15 -11.28
N SER A 119 -2.59 17.97 -11.82
CA SER A 119 -2.93 19.30 -12.34
C SER A 119 -3.78 19.26 -13.61
N TYR A 120 -3.60 18.24 -14.47
CA TYR A 120 -4.36 18.10 -15.72
C TYR A 120 -5.67 17.30 -15.55
N PHE A 121 -5.66 16.22 -14.78
CA PHE A 121 -6.79 15.29 -14.64
C PHE A 121 -7.52 15.40 -13.30
N GLY A 122 -6.95 16.11 -12.33
CA GLY A 122 -7.52 16.23 -10.99
C GLY A 122 -7.17 15.06 -10.06
N VAL A 123 -7.40 15.30 -8.76
CA VAL A 123 -7.06 14.36 -7.67
C VAL A 123 -7.92 13.09 -7.72
N ARG A 124 -9.18 13.22 -8.17
CA ARG A 124 -10.13 12.12 -8.26
C ARG A 124 -9.62 11.03 -9.21
N ASP A 125 -9.36 11.42 -10.46
CA ASP A 125 -8.92 10.51 -11.52
C ASP A 125 -7.53 9.96 -11.23
N PHE A 126 -6.68 10.75 -10.57
CA PHE A 126 -5.37 10.29 -10.08
C PHE A 126 -5.50 9.08 -9.15
N PHE A 127 -6.37 9.13 -8.13
CA PHE A 127 -6.53 8.02 -7.21
C PHE A 127 -7.13 6.78 -7.88
N ILE A 128 -8.12 6.95 -8.77
CA ILE A 128 -8.67 5.83 -9.56
C ILE A 128 -7.57 5.20 -10.41
N PHE A 129 -6.81 6.03 -11.13
CA PHE A 129 -5.74 5.57 -12.02
C PHE A 129 -4.67 4.78 -11.26
N VAL A 130 -4.15 5.30 -10.15
CA VAL A 130 -3.15 4.60 -9.33
C VAL A 130 -3.71 3.29 -8.77
N GLY A 131 -4.95 3.31 -8.28
CA GLY A 131 -5.60 2.09 -7.79
C GLY A 131 -5.78 1.02 -8.86
N MET A 132 -6.16 1.42 -10.08
CA MET A 132 -6.28 0.52 -11.24
C MET A 132 -4.92 -0.03 -11.69
N MET A 133 -3.87 0.79 -11.69
CA MET A 133 -2.50 0.34 -11.99
C MET A 133 -1.99 -0.67 -10.96
N LEU A 134 -2.29 -0.48 -9.68
CA LEU A 134 -1.98 -1.44 -8.62
C LEU A 134 -2.77 -2.75 -8.80
N ALA A 135 -4.07 -2.68 -9.09
CA ALA A 135 -4.89 -3.86 -9.35
C ALA A 135 -4.38 -4.65 -10.58
N LEU A 136 -4.01 -3.94 -11.64
CA LEU A 136 -3.46 -4.53 -12.87
C LEU A 136 -2.11 -5.20 -12.62
N SER A 137 -1.20 -4.56 -11.88
CA SER A 137 0.10 -5.15 -11.54
C SER A 137 -0.02 -6.41 -10.67
N ILE A 138 -0.98 -6.44 -9.74
CA ILE A 138 -1.33 -7.65 -8.98
C ILE A 138 -1.84 -8.76 -9.92
N LEU A 139 -2.77 -8.42 -10.82
CA LEU A 139 -3.34 -9.39 -11.77
C LEU A 139 -2.24 -9.99 -12.66
N ILE A 140 -1.38 -9.16 -13.23
CA ILE A 140 -0.24 -9.60 -14.05
C ILE A 140 0.66 -10.55 -13.25
N PHE A 141 0.99 -10.20 -12.01
CA PHE A 141 1.83 -11.05 -11.15
C PHE A 141 1.18 -12.41 -10.88
N LEU A 142 -0.13 -12.45 -10.59
CA LEU A 142 -0.87 -13.69 -10.35
C LEU A 142 -0.94 -14.58 -11.60
N VAL A 143 -1.20 -13.98 -12.77
CA VAL A 143 -1.21 -14.68 -14.06
C VAL A 143 0.17 -15.27 -14.35
N TYR A 144 1.24 -14.48 -14.17
CA TYR A 144 2.62 -14.95 -14.36
C TYR A 144 2.95 -16.12 -13.42
N LYS A 145 2.58 -16.03 -12.14
CA LYS A 145 2.81 -17.10 -11.17
C LYS A 145 2.07 -18.38 -11.55
N LYS A 146 0.82 -18.28 -12.00
CA LYS A 146 0.00 -19.42 -12.45
C LYS A 146 0.59 -20.07 -13.70
N ALA A 147 0.98 -19.28 -14.70
CA ALA A 147 1.59 -19.76 -15.94
C ALA A 147 2.90 -20.51 -15.66
N LYS A 148 3.77 -19.94 -14.81
CA LYS A 148 5.03 -20.59 -14.41
C LYS A 148 4.79 -21.92 -13.68
N TYR A 149 3.80 -21.99 -12.79
CA TYR A 149 3.45 -23.23 -12.10
C TYR A 149 3.00 -24.32 -13.08
N LEU A 150 2.13 -23.97 -14.04
CA LEU A 150 1.67 -24.90 -15.09
C LEU A 150 2.79 -25.40 -15.99
N PHE A 151 3.80 -24.57 -16.28
CA PHE A 151 4.96 -24.97 -17.08
C PHE A 151 5.90 -25.93 -16.34
N LEU A 152 6.04 -25.81 -15.02
CA LEU A 152 6.93 -26.67 -14.22
C LEU A 152 6.32 -28.03 -13.86
N VAL A 153 4.99 -28.17 -13.96
CA VAL A 153 4.25 -29.42 -13.66
C VAL A 153 4.01 -30.24 -14.94
N LYS A 154 4.18 -29.64 -16.12
CA LYS A 154 4.25 -30.35 -17.41
C LYS A 154 5.67 -30.82 -17.66
#